data_AF-A0A936JDB6-F1
#
_entry.id   AF-A0A936JDB6-F1
#
_cell.length_a   1.000
_cell.length_b   1.000
_cell.length_c   1.000
_cell.angle_alpha   90.00
_cell.angle_beta   90.00
_cell.angle_gamma   90.00
#
_symmetry.space_group_name_H-M   'P 1'
#
loop_
_entity.id
_entity.type
_entity.pdbx_description
1 polymer ?
#
loop_
_entity_poly.entity_id
_entity_poly.type
_entity_poly.pdbx_seq_one_letter_code
_entity_poly.pdbx_strand_id
1 'polypeptide(L)'
;MRRLWYLLAFQICMLVSAEAQECVSGNCVNGKGVSILANGSKYIGYFKNKRMHGMGAFYYQNGMTYVGQWVDGWKHGKGELTFSNGEKYTGDFQKNKFSGAGVYHFQDNERYEGNFVDGKFNGQGTYYYKDGKIKTGQWVNNKMIEKNETAEAPAPPKANIPDCNITPCNSGKGKLTYSDGSVYVGEFKDGRPQGQGYCKYSNGDVYFGGWLNDAPEGSGKMTYANGKVQNGVWKNGKIGAPPVEPVKHNNTTKPEAKNEVDIYAVIVGVSRYETFPHLKYADDDAFQYYAFLKSPEGGALEDDKIKILVDESAVKDNIVKAMEELFYKADENDVVMLYFSGHGINGSFLPIDSDGYKNRLTYDELKTILGNSKAKQKVCLADACFSGSLLAMKSAYSQSLNLFYTSLRESAGGTAFLLSSKQEEVSLESQGLRQGLFSHYVIKGLKGAADVNKNKIVTIKELYDYVYQNVKEYSQSAQTPTIAGNYDPNMPVGNVR
;
A
#
# COMPACT_ATOMS: atom_id res chain seq x y z
N MET A 1 -18.01 -27.29 8.14
CA MET A 1 -18.27 -27.35 9.60
C MET A 1 -16.95 -27.28 10.35
N ARG A 2 -16.90 -26.48 11.43
CA ARG A 2 -15.80 -26.28 12.41
C ARG A 2 -14.54 -25.50 11.96
N ARG A 3 -14.66 -24.18 11.82
CA ARG A 3 -13.63 -23.18 12.17
C ARG A 3 -14.31 -21.84 12.48
N LEU A 4 -15.03 -21.73 13.59
CA LEU A 4 -15.64 -20.45 13.98
C LEU A 4 -15.96 -20.41 15.48
N TRP A 5 -14.91 -20.42 16.28
CA TRP A 5 -14.96 -20.05 17.69
C TRP A 5 -13.65 -19.36 18.00
N TYR A 6 -13.58 -18.03 17.83
CA TYR A 6 -12.75 -17.09 18.60
C TYR A 6 -13.11 -15.66 18.15
N LEU A 7 -14.30 -15.18 18.51
CA LEU A 7 -14.61 -13.74 18.52
C LEU A 7 -15.61 -13.42 19.66
N LEU A 8 -15.44 -14.11 20.79
CA LEU A 8 -16.09 -13.73 22.04
C LEU A 8 -15.17 -14.03 23.21
N ALA A 9 -15.07 -13.03 24.09
CA ALA A 9 -14.35 -12.98 25.35
C ALA A 9 -12.82 -12.86 25.26
N PHE A 10 -12.34 -11.64 24.98
CA PHE A 10 -11.40 -11.03 25.92
C PHE A 10 -11.88 -9.61 26.24
N GLN A 11 -12.93 -9.59 27.07
CA GLN A 11 -13.25 -8.45 27.89
C GLN A 11 -12.23 -8.39 29.03
N ILE A 12 -10.96 -8.14 28.69
CA ILE A 12 -10.10 -7.43 29.63
C ILE A 12 -10.40 -5.96 29.40
N CYS A 13 -11.43 -5.49 30.10
CA CYS A 13 -11.40 -4.14 30.62
C CYS A 13 -10.24 -4.09 31.62
N MET A 14 -9.01 -3.97 31.10
CA MET A 14 -7.96 -3.40 31.93
C MET A 14 -8.31 -1.91 31.96
N LEU A 15 -9.06 -1.54 32.99
CA LEU A 15 -8.66 -0.38 33.78
C LEU A 15 -7.17 -0.56 34.04
N VAL A 16 -6.33 -0.08 33.12
CA VAL A 16 -4.93 0.15 33.41
C VAL A 16 -4.98 1.30 34.41
N SER A 17 -5.05 0.94 35.69
CA SER A 17 -4.62 1.80 36.78
C SER A 17 -3.26 2.35 36.37
N ALA A 18 -3.10 3.66 36.58
CA ALA A 18 -1.96 4.45 36.15
C ALA A 18 -0.65 3.93 36.75
N GLU A 19 -0.07 2.88 36.15
CA GLU A 19 1.20 2.29 36.56
C GLU A 19 2.23 2.56 35.46
N ALA A 20 3.15 3.46 35.82
CA ALA A 20 4.37 3.88 35.13
C ALA A 20 4.31 3.89 33.60
N GLN A 21 3.64 4.89 33.05
CA GLN A 21 3.83 5.31 31.68
C GLN A 21 5.15 6.11 31.60
N GLU A 22 6.24 5.48 31.17
CA GLU A 22 7.49 6.20 30.98
C GLU A 22 7.42 6.95 29.64
N CYS A 23 7.52 8.28 29.70
CA CYS A 23 7.65 9.10 28.50
C CYS A 23 9.12 9.07 28.08
N VAL A 24 9.41 8.37 27.00
CA VAL A 24 10.78 8.18 26.50
C VAL A 24 11.24 9.39 25.69
N SER A 25 10.32 10.03 24.97
CA SER A 25 10.63 11.22 24.16
C SER A 25 9.38 12.04 23.86
N GLY A 26 9.55 13.35 23.64
CA GLY A 26 8.47 14.28 23.31
C GLY A 26 7.58 14.68 24.49
N ASN A 27 6.38 15.15 24.18
CA ASN A 27 5.38 15.61 25.15
C ASN A 27 4.26 14.58 25.29
N CYS A 28 4.39 13.67 26.25
CA CYS A 28 3.38 12.66 26.56
C CYS A 28 2.21 13.18 27.42
N VAL A 29 2.09 14.50 27.62
CA VAL A 29 0.99 15.11 28.39
C VAL A 29 -0.04 15.75 27.46
N ASN A 30 0.39 16.68 26.60
CA ASN A 30 -0.44 17.44 25.68
C ASN A 30 0.38 17.75 24.41
N GLY A 31 0.67 16.75 23.60
CA GLY A 31 1.53 16.88 22.44
C GLY A 31 1.90 15.53 21.83
N LYS A 32 2.92 15.50 20.99
CA LYS A 32 3.42 14.23 20.41
C LYS A 32 4.49 13.64 21.32
N GLY A 33 4.44 12.34 21.55
CA GLY A 33 5.47 11.65 22.34
C GLY A 33 5.60 10.17 22.03
N VAL A 34 6.67 9.59 22.56
CA VAL A 34 6.94 8.16 22.60
C VAL A 34 6.83 7.72 24.05
N SER A 35 6.02 6.70 24.30
CA SER A 35 5.83 6.18 25.63
C SER A 35 5.93 4.67 25.65
N ILE A 36 6.62 4.15 26.67
CA ILE A 36 6.68 2.73 26.98
C ILE A 36 5.80 2.47 28.20
N LEU A 37 4.91 1.48 28.07
CA LEU A 37 4.05 1.02 29.15
C LEU A 37 4.78 -0.04 29.99
N ALA A 38 4.35 -0.25 31.23
CA ALA A 38 4.94 -1.23 32.14
C ALA A 38 5.02 -2.67 31.58
N ASN A 39 4.12 -3.03 30.66
CA ASN A 39 4.16 -4.32 29.96
C ASN A 39 5.10 -4.34 28.73
N GLY A 40 5.95 -3.33 28.55
CA GLY A 40 6.84 -3.20 27.40
C GLY A 40 6.16 -2.82 26.08
N SER A 41 4.84 -2.60 26.06
CA SER A 41 4.17 -2.07 24.87
C SER A 41 4.58 -0.62 24.64
N LYS A 42 4.64 -0.20 23.38
CA LYS A 42 5.12 1.12 22.98
C LYS A 42 4.03 1.89 22.25
N TYR A 43 3.80 3.13 22.62
CA TYR A 43 2.95 4.07 21.89
C TYR A 43 3.78 5.21 21.32
N ILE A 44 3.48 5.60 20.08
CA ILE A 44 4.07 6.72 19.38
C ILE A 44 2.92 7.51 18.77
N GLY A 45 2.67 8.72 19.26
CA GLY A 45 1.54 9.51 18.76
C GLY A 45 1.21 10.72 19.60
N TYR A 46 0.00 11.23 19.40
CA TYR A 46 -0.48 12.39 20.15
C TYR A 46 -1.03 11.99 21.53
N PHE A 47 -0.89 12.91 22.46
CA PHE A 47 -1.36 12.84 23.82
C PHE A 47 -2.23 14.05 24.13
N LYS A 48 -3.30 13.80 24.88
CA LYS A 48 -4.13 14.84 25.49
C LYS A 48 -4.43 14.42 26.93
N ASN A 49 -4.09 15.28 27.89
CA ASN A 49 -4.23 15.01 29.32
C ASN A 49 -3.63 13.64 29.72
N LYS A 50 -2.42 13.34 29.23
CA LYS A 50 -1.69 12.08 29.44
C LYS A 50 -2.34 10.83 28.82
N ARG A 51 -3.40 10.98 28.03
CA ARG A 51 -4.04 9.86 27.33
C ARG A 51 -3.67 9.87 25.85
N MET A 52 -3.52 8.68 25.27
CA MET A 52 -3.38 8.52 23.82
C MET A 52 -4.57 9.18 23.13
N HIS A 53 -4.30 10.07 22.19
CA HIS A 53 -5.30 10.88 21.50
C HIS A 53 -4.83 11.15 20.07
N GLY A 54 -5.70 11.61 19.18
CA GLY A 54 -5.32 11.92 17.80
C GLY A 54 -4.72 10.72 17.07
N MET A 55 -3.81 10.95 16.12
CA MET A 55 -3.15 9.86 15.40
C MET A 55 -2.04 9.21 16.25
N GLY A 56 -1.90 7.89 16.17
CA GLY A 56 -0.78 7.20 16.80
C GLY A 56 -0.66 5.73 16.43
N ALA A 57 0.56 5.22 16.61
CA ALA A 57 0.92 3.83 16.47
C ALA A 57 1.14 3.20 17.85
N PHE A 58 0.56 2.02 18.08
CA PHE A 58 0.71 1.24 19.29
C PHE A 58 1.25 -0.15 18.94
N TYR A 59 2.42 -0.46 19.47
CA TYR A 59 3.13 -1.71 19.30
C TYR A 59 2.93 -2.52 20.59
N TYR A 60 2.20 -3.62 20.49
CA TYR A 60 1.92 -4.48 21.62
C TYR A 60 3.09 -5.45 21.85
N GLN A 61 3.37 -5.77 23.11
CA GLN A 61 4.41 -6.75 23.45
C GLN A 61 4.19 -8.13 22.79
N ASN A 62 2.94 -8.49 22.50
CA ASN A 62 2.59 -9.75 21.85
C ASN A 62 2.76 -9.73 20.31
N GLY A 63 3.35 -8.67 19.74
CA GLY A 63 3.58 -8.53 18.30
C GLY A 63 2.40 -7.95 17.52
N MET A 64 1.27 -7.65 18.16
CA MET A 64 0.19 -6.91 17.51
C MET A 64 0.61 -5.45 17.28
N THR A 65 0.01 -4.80 16.28
CA THR A 65 0.22 -3.38 16.00
C THR A 65 -1.09 -2.69 15.66
N TYR A 66 -1.32 -1.51 16.21
CA TYR A 66 -2.42 -0.63 15.79
C TYR A 66 -1.87 0.70 15.30
N VAL A 67 -2.30 1.16 14.14
CA VAL A 67 -1.99 2.49 13.61
C VAL A 67 -3.30 3.17 13.25
N GLY A 68 -3.62 4.29 13.88
CA GLY A 68 -4.89 4.97 13.60
C GLY A 68 -5.22 6.05 14.60
N GLN A 69 -6.49 6.44 14.61
CA GLN A 69 -7.00 7.49 15.48
C GLN A 69 -7.28 6.97 16.90
N TRP A 70 -7.04 7.84 17.87
CA TRP A 70 -7.22 7.61 19.29
C TRP A 70 -8.08 8.73 19.88
N VAL A 71 -8.99 8.35 20.78
CA VAL A 71 -9.74 9.29 21.60
C VAL A 71 -9.70 8.79 23.03
N ASP A 72 -9.01 9.53 23.89
CA ASP A 72 -8.91 9.29 25.34
C ASP A 72 -8.48 7.87 25.71
N GLY A 73 -7.48 7.34 25.00
CA GLY A 73 -6.93 6.00 25.21
C GLY A 73 -7.64 4.89 24.44
N TRP A 74 -8.71 5.21 23.70
CA TRP A 74 -9.46 4.24 22.91
C TRP A 74 -9.15 4.40 21.42
N LYS A 75 -8.93 3.29 20.72
CA LYS A 75 -8.95 3.27 19.25
C LYS A 75 -10.31 3.77 18.78
N HIS A 76 -10.28 4.76 17.91
CA HIS A 76 -11.47 5.43 17.40
C HIS A 76 -11.25 5.76 15.92
N GLY A 77 -12.28 6.17 15.20
CA GLY A 77 -12.15 6.64 13.82
C GLY A 77 -11.44 5.65 12.90
N LYS A 78 -10.70 6.12 11.91
CA LYS A 78 -9.99 5.23 10.97
C LYS A 78 -8.73 4.64 11.62
N GLY A 79 -8.48 3.37 11.37
CA GLY A 79 -7.22 2.73 11.74
C GLY A 79 -7.00 1.36 11.11
N GLU A 80 -5.85 0.80 11.45
CA GLU A 80 -5.36 -0.49 11.02
C GLU A 80 -4.88 -1.27 12.24
N LEU A 81 -5.35 -2.51 12.41
CA LEU A 81 -4.91 -3.44 13.44
C LEU A 81 -4.31 -4.67 12.77
N THR A 82 -3.02 -4.88 12.95
CA THR A 82 -2.32 -6.12 12.61
C THR A 82 -2.28 -7.01 13.86
N PHE A 83 -2.74 -8.24 13.70
CA PHE A 83 -2.73 -9.26 14.74
C PHE A 83 -1.41 -10.01 14.76
N SER A 84 -1.06 -10.62 15.90
CA SER A 84 0.19 -11.37 16.07
C SER A 84 0.29 -12.61 15.17
N ASN A 85 -0.85 -13.10 14.69
CA ASN A 85 -0.95 -14.19 13.73
C ASN A 85 -0.83 -13.71 12.26
N GLY A 86 -0.64 -12.41 12.01
CA GLY A 86 -0.54 -11.83 10.68
C GLY A 86 -1.88 -11.46 10.03
N GLU A 87 -3.02 -11.77 10.68
CA GLU A 87 -4.31 -11.22 10.24
C GLU A 87 -4.32 -9.71 10.38
N LYS A 88 -5.20 -9.05 9.63
CA LYS A 88 -5.21 -7.60 9.55
C LYS A 88 -6.61 -7.05 9.37
N TYR A 89 -7.00 -6.11 10.21
CA TYR A 89 -8.20 -5.30 9.98
C TYR A 89 -7.81 -3.88 9.63
N THR A 90 -8.44 -3.33 8.60
CA THR A 90 -8.33 -1.91 8.25
C THR A 90 -9.76 -1.37 8.20
N GLY A 91 -10.12 -0.35 8.99
CA GLY A 91 -11.48 0.20 8.93
C GLY A 91 -11.80 1.21 10.03
N ASP A 92 -13.09 1.44 10.29
CA ASP A 92 -13.53 2.30 11.39
C ASP A 92 -13.47 1.59 12.74
N PHE A 93 -13.07 2.33 13.77
CA PHE A 93 -13.03 1.90 15.15
C PHE A 93 -13.97 2.76 15.99
N GLN A 94 -14.70 2.12 16.88
CA GLN A 94 -15.47 2.78 17.92
C GLN A 94 -15.17 2.11 19.25
N LYS A 95 -14.48 2.83 20.14
CA LYS A 95 -14.10 2.37 21.48
C LYS A 95 -13.44 0.99 21.45
N ASN A 96 -12.32 0.89 20.72
CA ASN A 96 -11.53 -0.33 20.49
C ASN A 96 -12.15 -1.42 19.61
N LYS A 97 -13.41 -1.28 19.17
CA LYS A 97 -14.07 -2.29 18.34
C LYS A 97 -14.12 -1.89 16.88
N PHE A 98 -14.08 -2.87 15.98
CA PHE A 98 -14.35 -2.64 14.56
C PHE A 98 -15.79 -2.19 14.38
N SER A 99 -15.97 -1.21 13.52
CA SER A 99 -17.24 -0.55 13.25
C SER A 99 -17.22 -0.06 11.79
N GLY A 100 -18.37 0.43 11.31
CA GLY A 100 -18.44 1.09 9.99
C GLY A 100 -17.89 0.24 8.85
N ALA A 101 -17.32 0.89 7.84
CA ALA A 101 -16.76 0.19 6.69
C ALA A 101 -15.33 -0.27 6.98
N GLY A 102 -14.99 -1.49 6.59
CA GLY A 102 -13.63 -2.01 6.73
C GLY A 102 -13.33 -3.23 5.87
N VAL A 103 -12.08 -3.66 5.96
CA VAL A 103 -11.53 -4.84 5.30
C VAL A 103 -10.78 -5.67 6.34
N TYR A 104 -11.12 -6.96 6.42
CA TYR A 104 -10.43 -7.93 7.25
C TYR A 104 -9.70 -8.95 6.37
N HIS A 105 -8.39 -9.06 6.50
CA HIS A 105 -7.55 -10.08 5.86
C HIS A 105 -7.26 -11.20 6.87
N PHE A 106 -7.51 -12.43 6.45
CA PHE A 106 -7.25 -13.65 7.21
C PHE A 106 -5.89 -14.25 6.85
N GLN A 107 -5.37 -15.18 7.67
CA GLN A 107 -4.07 -15.83 7.44
C GLN A 107 -3.97 -16.56 6.09
N ASP A 108 -5.07 -17.11 5.60
CA ASP A 108 -5.13 -17.95 4.39
C ASP A 108 -5.37 -17.15 3.09
N ASN A 109 -5.02 -15.85 3.06
CA ASN A 109 -5.33 -14.90 1.98
C ASN A 109 -6.83 -14.68 1.70
N GLU A 110 -7.71 -15.23 2.55
CA GLU A 110 -9.11 -14.85 2.53
C GLU A 110 -9.27 -13.40 2.99
N ARG A 111 -10.32 -12.73 2.54
CA ARG A 111 -10.66 -11.41 3.09
C ARG A 111 -12.15 -11.13 3.07
N TYR A 112 -12.60 -10.31 3.99
CA TYR A 112 -13.94 -9.74 4.01
C TYR A 112 -13.86 -8.22 3.83
N GLU A 113 -14.66 -7.68 2.91
CA GLU A 113 -14.80 -6.25 2.68
C GLU A 113 -16.27 -5.86 2.92
N GLY A 114 -16.56 -5.01 3.89
CA GLY A 114 -17.95 -4.68 4.20
C GLY A 114 -18.13 -3.90 5.49
N ASN A 115 -19.35 -3.90 6.01
CA ASN A 115 -19.69 -3.19 7.24
C ASN A 115 -19.42 -4.05 8.49
N PHE A 116 -19.08 -3.37 9.59
CA PHE A 116 -18.78 -3.94 10.89
C PHE A 116 -19.62 -3.28 11.96
N VAL A 117 -20.09 -4.09 12.91
CA VAL A 117 -20.72 -3.62 14.14
C VAL A 117 -20.16 -4.45 15.28
N ASP A 118 -19.58 -3.79 16.28
CA ASP A 118 -18.95 -4.42 17.45
C ASP A 118 -17.96 -5.55 17.11
N GLY A 119 -17.09 -5.33 16.11
CA GLY A 119 -16.10 -6.33 15.72
C GLY A 119 -16.62 -7.39 14.73
N LYS A 120 -17.90 -7.38 14.36
CA LYS A 120 -18.53 -8.44 13.57
C LYS A 120 -18.99 -7.93 12.21
N PHE A 121 -18.84 -8.76 11.18
CA PHE A 121 -19.41 -8.54 9.85
C PHE A 121 -20.91 -8.38 9.96
N ASN A 122 -21.41 -7.23 9.52
CA ASN A 122 -22.81 -6.85 9.58
C ASN A 122 -23.16 -5.99 8.37
N GLY A 123 -24.39 -6.07 7.86
CA GLY A 123 -24.82 -5.33 6.67
C GLY A 123 -24.22 -5.89 5.38
N GLN A 124 -24.14 -5.07 4.33
CA GLN A 124 -23.59 -5.49 3.04
C GLN A 124 -22.07 -5.74 3.14
N GLY A 125 -21.62 -6.84 2.52
CA GLY A 125 -20.19 -7.12 2.36
C GLY A 125 -19.89 -8.27 1.39
N THR A 126 -18.63 -8.32 0.97
CA THR A 126 -18.07 -9.32 0.05
C THR A 126 -17.00 -10.13 0.76
N TYR A 127 -17.12 -11.45 0.72
CA TYR A 127 -16.10 -12.38 1.21
C TYR A 127 -15.38 -13.02 0.03
N TYR A 128 -14.06 -12.98 0.07
CA TYR A 128 -13.13 -13.57 -0.89
C TYR A 128 -12.51 -14.79 -0.22
N TYR A 129 -12.86 -15.98 -0.72
CA TYR A 129 -12.37 -17.25 -0.20
C TYR A 129 -11.03 -17.62 -0.83
N LYS A 130 -10.28 -18.48 -0.15
CA LYS A 130 -8.96 -18.92 -0.60
C LYS A 130 -8.98 -19.71 -1.91
N ASP A 131 -10.12 -20.34 -2.23
CA ASP A 131 -10.36 -21.09 -3.46
C ASP A 131 -10.73 -20.18 -4.65
N GLY A 132 -10.66 -18.85 -4.47
CA GLY A 132 -11.04 -17.86 -5.48
C GLY A 132 -12.54 -17.58 -5.55
N LYS A 133 -13.37 -18.28 -4.76
CA LYS A 133 -14.80 -17.98 -4.70
C LYS A 133 -15.01 -16.60 -4.09
N ILE A 134 -15.97 -15.85 -4.63
CA ILE A 134 -16.38 -14.55 -4.10
C ILE A 134 -17.86 -14.64 -3.74
N LYS A 135 -18.23 -14.25 -2.52
CA LYS A 135 -19.64 -14.14 -2.10
C LYS A 135 -19.94 -12.73 -1.61
N THR A 136 -20.83 -12.04 -2.31
CA THR A 136 -21.39 -10.74 -1.89
C THR A 136 -22.79 -10.94 -1.33
N GLY A 137 -23.10 -10.31 -0.20
CA GLY A 137 -24.44 -10.40 0.38
C GLY A 137 -24.61 -9.64 1.69
N GLN A 138 -25.75 -9.87 2.34
CA GLN A 138 -26.05 -9.35 3.66
C GLN A 138 -25.44 -10.25 4.74
N TRP A 139 -24.83 -9.62 5.74
CA TRP A 139 -24.19 -10.27 6.87
C TRP A 139 -24.85 -9.85 8.16
N VAL A 140 -25.04 -10.79 9.08
CA VAL A 140 -25.44 -10.51 10.46
C VAL A 140 -24.57 -11.34 11.37
N ASN A 141 -23.84 -10.69 12.27
CA ASN A 141 -22.98 -11.35 13.25
C ASN A 141 -22.04 -12.41 12.63
N ASN A 142 -21.25 -12.01 11.62
CA ASN A 142 -20.30 -12.87 10.89
C ASN A 142 -20.93 -13.97 10.01
N LYS A 143 -22.26 -14.01 9.90
CA LYS A 143 -22.96 -15.00 9.07
C LYS A 143 -23.60 -14.31 7.88
N MET A 144 -23.30 -14.80 6.68
CA MET A 144 -24.03 -14.39 5.49
C MET A 144 -25.46 -14.92 5.56
N ILE A 145 -26.43 -14.05 5.31
CA ILE A 145 -27.83 -14.42 5.11
C ILE A 145 -27.96 -14.83 3.64
N GLU A 146 -27.92 -16.14 3.37
CA GLU A 146 -28.23 -16.67 2.05
C GLU A 146 -29.74 -16.55 1.81
N LYS A 147 -30.15 -15.68 0.88
CA LYS A 147 -31.49 -15.78 0.30
C LYS A 147 -31.47 -16.92 -0.71
N ASN A 148 -32.17 -18.00 -0.39
CA ASN A 148 -32.50 -19.04 -1.36
C ASN A 148 -33.46 -18.45 -2.39
N GLU A 149 -32.94 -17.91 -3.48
CA GLU A 149 -33.73 -17.65 -4.68
C GLU A 149 -33.00 -18.28 -5.87
N THR A 150 -33.65 -19.30 -6.41
CA THR A 150 -33.36 -20.02 -7.64
C THR A 150 -33.05 -19.07 -8.79
N ALA A 151 -32.22 -19.55 -9.72
CA ALA A 151 -31.77 -18.86 -10.91
C ALA A 151 -32.93 -18.31 -11.75
N GLU A 152 -33.28 -17.05 -11.51
CA GLU A 152 -33.99 -16.19 -12.46
C GLU A 152 -33.45 -14.76 -12.29
N ALA A 153 -33.38 -14.00 -13.38
CA ALA A 153 -32.89 -12.62 -13.34
C ALA A 153 -33.73 -11.81 -12.32
N PRO A 154 -33.14 -10.96 -11.47
CA PRO A 154 -33.90 -10.18 -10.52
C PRO A 154 -34.93 -9.33 -11.29
N ALA A 155 -36.21 -9.51 -10.99
CA ALA A 155 -37.27 -8.66 -11.55
C ALA A 155 -37.07 -7.21 -11.06
N PRO A 156 -37.45 -6.19 -11.86
CA PRO A 156 -37.43 -4.82 -11.38
C PRO A 156 -38.26 -4.69 -10.09
N PRO A 157 -37.87 -3.80 -9.16
CA PRO A 157 -38.63 -3.60 -7.93
C PRO A 157 -40.10 -3.27 -8.26
N LYS A 158 -41.05 -4.11 -7.84
CA LYS A 158 -42.50 -3.89 -8.03
C LYS A 158 -43.06 -2.86 -7.05
N ALA A 159 -42.55 -1.63 -7.10
CA ALA A 159 -43.01 -0.54 -6.24
C ALA A 159 -43.53 0.65 -7.07
N ASN A 160 -44.41 1.44 -6.46
CA ASN A 160 -44.93 2.68 -7.02
C ASN A 160 -43.80 3.74 -7.02
N ILE A 161 -42.95 3.72 -8.05
CA ILE A 161 -41.72 4.51 -8.13
C ILE A 161 -41.95 5.72 -9.06
N PRO A 162 -41.55 6.95 -8.66
CA PRO A 162 -41.69 8.15 -9.49
C PRO A 162 -41.07 8.00 -10.88
N ASP A 163 -41.79 8.42 -11.92
CA ASP A 163 -41.27 8.46 -13.29
C ASP A 163 -40.47 9.74 -13.52
N CYS A 164 -39.15 9.60 -13.55
CA CYS A 164 -38.20 10.69 -13.67
C CYS A 164 -38.21 11.35 -15.06
N ASN A 165 -38.89 10.75 -16.04
CA ASN A 165 -39.11 11.37 -17.36
C ASN A 165 -40.25 12.42 -17.30
N ILE A 166 -41.15 12.33 -16.31
CA ILE A 166 -42.26 13.27 -16.11
C ILE A 166 -41.87 14.36 -15.10
N THR A 167 -41.28 13.95 -13.97
CA THR A 167 -40.84 14.86 -12.91
C THR A 167 -39.40 14.52 -12.51
N PRO A 168 -38.42 15.41 -12.71
CA PRO A 168 -37.01 15.11 -12.46
C PRO A 168 -36.73 14.64 -11.03
N CYS A 169 -36.04 13.51 -10.91
CA CYS A 169 -35.66 12.93 -9.64
C CYS A 169 -34.31 13.50 -9.17
N ASN A 170 -34.33 14.62 -8.43
CA ASN A 170 -33.11 15.23 -7.92
C ASN A 170 -32.40 14.37 -6.86
N SER A 171 -33.14 13.59 -6.09
CA SER A 171 -32.59 12.64 -5.10
C SER A 171 -33.63 11.56 -4.75
N GLY A 172 -33.19 10.43 -4.17
CA GLY A 172 -34.10 9.37 -3.72
C GLY A 172 -34.31 8.30 -4.79
N LYS A 173 -35.43 7.58 -4.80
CA LYS A 173 -35.66 6.47 -5.75
C LYS A 173 -36.54 6.90 -6.91
N GLY A 174 -36.22 6.45 -8.11
CA GLY A 174 -36.93 6.82 -9.33
C GLY A 174 -36.79 5.80 -10.46
N LYS A 175 -37.59 5.99 -11.51
CA LYS A 175 -37.52 5.25 -12.78
C LYS A 175 -37.19 6.22 -13.91
N LEU A 176 -36.13 5.95 -14.65
CA LEU A 176 -35.71 6.71 -15.83
C LEU A 176 -35.75 5.82 -17.06
N THR A 177 -36.27 6.34 -18.17
CA THR A 177 -36.35 5.62 -19.45
C THR A 177 -35.50 6.40 -20.44
N TYR A 178 -34.37 5.83 -20.85
CA TYR A 178 -33.46 6.48 -21.78
C TYR A 178 -34.03 6.47 -23.21
N SER A 179 -33.51 7.35 -24.06
CA SER A 179 -33.92 7.47 -25.46
C SER A 179 -33.68 6.22 -26.30
N ASP A 180 -32.73 5.37 -25.89
CA ASP A 180 -32.44 4.09 -26.54
C ASP A 180 -33.42 2.96 -26.13
N GLY A 181 -34.34 3.25 -25.21
CA GLY A 181 -35.29 2.28 -24.65
C GLY A 181 -34.79 1.53 -23.41
N SER A 182 -33.57 1.82 -22.94
CA SER A 182 -33.07 1.30 -21.67
C SER A 182 -33.86 1.87 -20.49
N VAL A 183 -34.10 1.06 -19.45
CA VAL A 183 -34.89 1.44 -18.28
C VAL A 183 -34.06 1.26 -17.01
N TYR A 184 -33.80 2.37 -16.32
CA TYR A 184 -33.19 2.39 -14.99
C TYR A 184 -34.24 2.53 -13.90
N VAL A 185 -34.07 1.78 -12.81
CA VAL A 185 -34.85 1.88 -11.58
C VAL A 185 -33.88 1.82 -10.41
N GLY A 186 -33.76 2.90 -9.65
CA GLY A 186 -32.80 2.95 -8.56
C GLY A 186 -32.69 4.30 -7.89
N GLU A 187 -31.58 4.49 -7.17
CA GLU A 187 -31.28 5.70 -6.43
C GLU A 187 -30.75 6.82 -7.33
N PHE A 188 -31.13 8.04 -7.00
CA PHE A 188 -30.73 9.27 -7.67
C PHE A 188 -30.04 10.19 -6.67
N LYS A 189 -29.06 10.94 -7.18
CA LYS A 189 -28.47 12.11 -6.53
C LYS A 189 -28.13 13.14 -7.61
N ASP A 190 -28.43 14.40 -7.33
CA ASP A 190 -28.20 15.54 -8.24
C ASP A 190 -28.80 15.31 -9.64
N GLY A 191 -29.96 14.66 -9.70
CA GLY A 191 -30.67 14.37 -10.94
C GLY A 191 -30.18 13.13 -11.69
N ARG A 192 -29.16 12.42 -11.19
CA ARG A 192 -28.50 11.31 -11.89
C ARG A 192 -28.59 9.99 -11.10
N PRO A 193 -28.65 8.84 -11.78
CA PRO A 193 -28.45 7.52 -11.20
C PRO A 193 -27.17 7.46 -10.36
N GLN A 194 -27.34 7.23 -9.06
CA GLN A 194 -26.26 7.14 -8.09
C GLN A 194 -26.71 6.32 -6.89
N GLY A 195 -25.88 5.38 -6.45
CA GLY A 195 -26.23 4.43 -5.38
C GLY A 195 -26.64 3.08 -5.95
N GLN A 196 -27.61 2.39 -5.36
CA GLN A 196 -28.04 1.07 -5.86
C GLN A 196 -29.10 1.18 -6.95
N GLY A 197 -28.96 0.39 -8.01
CA GLY A 197 -29.90 0.44 -9.13
C GLY A 197 -29.94 -0.79 -10.02
N TYR A 198 -31.10 -0.95 -10.64
CA TYR A 198 -31.44 -1.94 -11.65
C TYR A 198 -31.51 -1.24 -13.00
N CYS A 199 -30.81 -1.73 -14.03
CA CYS A 199 -30.98 -1.25 -15.39
C CYS A 199 -31.25 -2.42 -16.33
N LYS A 200 -32.35 -2.33 -17.07
CA LYS A 200 -32.62 -3.20 -18.21
C LYS A 200 -32.25 -2.43 -19.47
N TYR A 201 -31.22 -2.89 -20.15
CA TYR A 201 -30.76 -2.28 -21.39
C TYR A 201 -31.67 -2.66 -22.56
N SER A 202 -31.69 -1.81 -23.57
CA SER A 202 -32.45 -2.00 -24.81
C SER A 202 -32.08 -3.29 -25.56
N ASN A 203 -30.83 -3.75 -25.42
CA ASN A 203 -30.34 -5.01 -25.98
C ASN A 203 -30.79 -6.27 -25.20
N GLY A 204 -31.54 -6.10 -24.10
CA GLY A 204 -32.04 -7.18 -23.24
C GLY A 204 -31.13 -7.55 -22.08
N ASP A 205 -29.93 -6.98 -21.98
CA ASP A 205 -29.05 -7.18 -20.84
C ASP A 205 -29.63 -6.52 -19.57
N VAL A 206 -29.29 -7.06 -18.41
CA VAL A 206 -29.80 -6.59 -17.12
C VAL A 206 -28.63 -6.42 -16.16
N TYR A 207 -28.45 -5.20 -15.67
CA TYR A 207 -27.50 -4.89 -14.61
C TYR A 207 -28.22 -4.65 -13.28
N PHE A 208 -27.67 -5.20 -12.20
CA PHE A 208 -28.05 -4.87 -10.84
C PHE A 208 -26.79 -4.64 -10.00
N GLY A 209 -26.66 -3.45 -9.41
CA GLY A 209 -25.49 -3.10 -8.63
C GLY A 209 -25.38 -1.62 -8.32
N GLY A 210 -24.16 -1.18 -8.03
CA GLY A 210 -23.88 0.23 -7.76
C GLY A 210 -23.85 1.10 -9.04
N TRP A 211 -24.15 2.38 -8.84
CA TRP A 211 -24.20 3.40 -9.87
C TRP A 211 -23.50 4.67 -9.39
N LEU A 212 -22.82 5.35 -10.30
CA LEU A 212 -22.26 6.68 -10.10
C LEU A 212 -22.38 7.44 -11.42
N ASN A 213 -23.06 8.59 -11.42
CA ASN A 213 -23.19 9.48 -12.57
C ASN A 213 -23.60 8.75 -13.87
N ASP A 214 -24.76 8.07 -13.85
CA ASP A 214 -25.32 7.34 -15.00
C ASP A 214 -24.52 6.10 -15.45
N ALA A 215 -23.51 5.67 -14.69
CA ALA A 215 -22.72 4.49 -15.03
C ALA A 215 -22.71 3.43 -13.92
N PRO A 216 -22.73 2.12 -14.25
CA PRO A 216 -22.41 1.06 -13.32
C PRO A 216 -21.06 1.27 -12.62
N GLU A 217 -21.06 1.23 -11.29
CA GLU A 217 -19.90 1.51 -10.44
C GLU A 217 -19.90 0.63 -9.19
N GLY A 218 -18.73 0.16 -8.77
CA GLY A 218 -18.60 -0.75 -7.64
C GLY A 218 -19.16 -2.14 -7.94
N SER A 219 -19.59 -2.87 -6.91
CA SER A 219 -20.03 -4.27 -7.08
C SER A 219 -21.36 -4.36 -7.84
N GLY A 220 -21.43 -5.26 -8.82
CA GLY A 220 -22.66 -5.50 -9.56
C GLY A 220 -22.67 -6.81 -10.34
N LYS A 221 -23.88 -7.18 -10.75
CA LYS A 221 -24.20 -8.38 -11.53
C LYS A 221 -24.80 -7.97 -12.87
N MET A 222 -24.19 -8.41 -13.96
CA MET A 222 -24.75 -8.36 -15.29
C MET A 222 -25.33 -9.72 -15.66
N THR A 223 -26.57 -9.75 -16.12
CA THR A 223 -27.19 -10.90 -16.78
C THR A 223 -27.39 -10.51 -18.24
N TYR A 224 -26.68 -11.20 -19.13
CA TYR A 224 -26.79 -10.96 -20.56
C TYR A 224 -28.07 -11.57 -21.13
N ALA A 225 -28.59 -11.03 -22.21
CA ALA A 225 -29.79 -11.53 -22.89
C ALA A 225 -29.68 -13.02 -23.29
N ASN A 226 -28.46 -13.53 -23.49
CA ASN A 226 -28.18 -14.94 -23.78
C ASN A 226 -28.19 -15.85 -22.53
N GLY A 227 -28.53 -15.32 -21.35
CA GLY A 227 -28.59 -16.06 -20.08
C GLY A 227 -27.24 -16.16 -19.35
N LYS A 228 -26.13 -15.69 -19.94
CA LYS A 228 -24.83 -15.64 -19.25
C LYS A 228 -24.93 -14.64 -18.09
N VAL A 229 -24.39 -15.03 -16.94
CA VAL A 229 -24.33 -14.19 -15.75
C VAL A 229 -22.88 -13.85 -15.45
N GLN A 230 -22.60 -12.58 -15.18
CA GLN A 230 -21.28 -12.08 -14.82
C GLN A 230 -21.36 -11.15 -13.61
N ASN A 231 -20.70 -11.55 -12.53
CA ASN A 231 -20.53 -10.73 -11.34
C ASN A 231 -19.14 -10.08 -11.36
N GLY A 232 -19.00 -8.86 -10.86
CA GLY A 232 -17.69 -8.22 -10.75
C GLY A 232 -17.76 -6.81 -10.18
N VAL A 233 -16.59 -6.17 -10.14
CA VAL A 233 -16.44 -4.75 -9.79
C VAL A 233 -16.46 -3.94 -11.09
N TRP A 234 -17.34 -2.96 -11.12
CA TRP A 234 -17.59 -2.07 -12.24
C TRP A 234 -16.93 -0.73 -11.98
N LYS A 235 -16.33 -0.15 -13.01
CA LYS A 235 -15.77 1.20 -12.99
C LYS A 235 -16.16 1.89 -14.28
N ASN A 236 -16.89 3.00 -14.18
CA ASN A 236 -17.41 3.75 -15.34
C ASN A 236 -18.12 2.86 -16.38
N GLY A 237 -18.99 1.96 -15.91
CA GLY A 237 -19.79 1.09 -16.79
C GLY A 237 -19.05 -0.10 -17.40
N LYS A 238 -17.76 -0.28 -17.09
CA LYS A 238 -16.98 -1.44 -17.51
C LYS A 238 -16.65 -2.34 -16.33
N ILE A 239 -16.87 -3.63 -16.49
CA ILE A 239 -16.42 -4.64 -15.53
C ILE A 239 -14.90 -4.81 -15.66
N GLY A 240 -14.18 -4.81 -14.54
CA GLY A 240 -12.74 -5.15 -14.53
C GLY A 240 -12.52 -6.50 -15.21
N ALA A 241 -11.52 -6.59 -16.09
CA ALA A 241 -11.25 -7.79 -16.87
C ALA A 241 -10.89 -8.99 -15.94
N PRO A 242 -11.29 -10.23 -16.26
CA PRO A 242 -10.61 -11.40 -15.75
C PRO A 242 -9.11 -11.34 -16.15
N PRO A 243 -8.20 -12.06 -15.46
CA PRO A 243 -6.78 -12.07 -15.80
C PRO A 243 -6.61 -12.37 -17.29
N VAL A 244 -5.99 -11.44 -18.02
CA VAL A 244 -5.75 -11.59 -19.45
C VAL A 244 -4.59 -12.57 -19.62
N GLU A 245 -4.84 -13.72 -20.24
CA GLU A 245 -3.77 -14.61 -20.70
C GLU A 245 -2.85 -13.87 -21.68
N PRO A 246 -1.53 -14.11 -21.65
CA PRO A 246 -0.57 -13.34 -22.42
C PRO A 246 -0.82 -13.47 -23.93
N VAL A 247 -1.08 -12.33 -24.56
CA VAL A 247 -1.16 -12.20 -26.02
C VAL A 247 0.23 -12.44 -26.60
N LYS A 248 0.37 -13.50 -27.41
CA LYS A 248 1.55 -13.71 -28.25
C LYS A 248 1.54 -12.68 -29.38
N HIS A 249 2.44 -11.72 -29.33
CA HIS A 249 2.75 -10.88 -30.49
C HIS A 249 3.96 -11.45 -31.24
N ASN A 250 3.73 -11.87 -32.48
CA ASN A 250 4.79 -12.19 -33.43
C ASN A 250 5.22 -10.91 -34.17
N ASN A 251 6.54 -10.69 -34.11
CA ASN A 251 7.46 -10.01 -35.04
C ASN A 251 7.13 -8.59 -35.54
N THR A 252 8.05 -7.64 -35.28
CA THR A 252 9.07 -7.26 -36.28
C THR A 252 10.12 -6.30 -35.70
N THR A 253 11.36 -6.50 -36.17
CA THR A 253 12.58 -5.68 -36.01
C THR A 253 13.05 -5.38 -34.59
N LYS A 254 13.98 -6.22 -34.14
CA LYS A 254 14.86 -6.03 -32.99
C LYS A 254 15.69 -4.74 -33.23
N PRO A 255 15.56 -3.68 -32.43
CA PRO A 255 16.59 -2.65 -32.38
C PRO A 255 17.85 -3.33 -31.81
N GLU A 256 18.99 -3.06 -32.42
CA GLU A 256 20.28 -3.50 -31.89
C GLU A 256 20.44 -3.01 -30.46
N ALA A 257 20.90 -3.90 -29.57
CA ALA A 257 21.08 -3.60 -28.16
C ALA A 257 22.08 -2.45 -28.01
N LYS A 258 21.69 -1.39 -27.30
CA LYS A 258 22.62 -0.36 -26.84
C LYS A 258 23.71 -1.03 -25.99
N ASN A 259 24.97 -0.65 -26.22
CA ASN A 259 26.13 -1.08 -25.41
C ASN A 259 26.32 -0.24 -24.13
N GLU A 260 25.43 0.71 -23.85
CA GLU A 260 25.53 1.67 -22.76
C GLU A 260 24.35 1.46 -21.80
N VAL A 261 24.64 1.37 -20.50
CA VAL A 261 23.65 1.12 -19.43
C VAL A 261 23.02 2.44 -19.02
N ASP A 262 21.70 2.56 -19.17
CA ASP A 262 20.95 3.71 -18.68
C ASP A 262 20.44 3.46 -17.23
N ILE A 263 20.40 4.53 -16.42
CA ILE A 263 19.81 4.52 -15.08
C ILE A 263 18.57 5.40 -15.09
N TYR A 264 17.41 4.82 -14.79
CA TYR A 264 16.16 5.54 -14.64
C TYR A 264 15.78 5.64 -13.16
N ALA A 265 15.61 6.87 -12.64
CA ALA A 265 15.40 7.09 -11.21
C ALA A 265 14.13 7.91 -10.93
N VAL A 266 13.32 7.43 -9.99
CA VAL A 266 12.23 8.20 -9.38
C VAL A 266 12.58 8.45 -7.92
N ILE A 267 12.62 9.71 -7.52
CA ILE A 267 12.98 10.17 -6.18
C ILE A 267 11.77 10.84 -5.55
N VAL A 268 11.40 10.38 -4.36
CA VAL A 268 10.23 10.87 -3.63
C VAL A 268 10.66 11.34 -2.24
N GLY A 269 10.23 12.55 -1.87
CA GLY A 269 10.45 13.11 -0.54
C GLY A 269 9.15 13.69 0.02
N VAL A 270 8.74 13.27 1.20
CA VAL A 270 7.48 13.74 1.79
C VAL A 270 7.71 14.17 3.23
N SER A 271 7.71 15.48 3.45
CA SER A 271 7.88 16.11 4.76
C SER A 271 6.56 16.66 5.30
N ARG A 272 5.72 17.23 4.44
CA ARG A 272 4.59 18.08 4.85
C ARG A 272 3.21 17.38 4.87
N TYR A 273 3.12 16.24 5.54
CA TYR A 273 1.87 15.49 5.66
C TYR A 273 0.71 16.27 6.30
N GLU A 274 -0.51 16.10 5.75
CA GLU A 274 -1.74 16.62 6.37
C GLU A 274 -2.23 15.72 7.51
N THR A 275 -2.13 14.41 7.32
CA THR A 275 -2.70 13.35 8.19
C THR A 275 -1.68 12.72 9.14
N PHE A 276 -0.39 12.89 8.84
CA PHE A 276 0.74 12.34 9.59
C PHE A 276 1.63 13.45 10.17
N PRO A 277 2.47 13.17 11.17
CA PRO A 277 3.44 14.15 11.65
C PRO A 277 4.36 14.65 10.54
N HIS A 278 4.62 15.96 10.50
CA HIS A 278 5.66 16.48 9.62
C HIS A 278 7.02 15.87 9.94
N LEU A 279 7.76 15.54 8.89
CA LEU A 279 9.18 15.19 8.96
C LEU A 279 10.00 16.45 8.68
N LYS A 280 11.23 16.49 9.20
CA LYS A 280 12.06 17.68 9.17
C LYS A 280 12.98 17.74 7.95
N TYR A 281 13.39 16.59 7.43
CA TYR A 281 14.43 16.49 6.39
C TYR A 281 14.08 15.52 5.25
N ALA A 282 12.90 14.92 5.20
CA ALA A 282 12.59 13.91 4.18
C ALA A 282 12.62 14.46 2.74
N ASP A 283 12.13 15.68 2.55
CA ASP A 283 12.28 16.48 1.34
C ASP A 283 13.74 16.85 1.05
N ASP A 284 14.47 17.34 2.05
CA ASP A 284 15.91 17.63 1.92
C ASP A 284 16.73 16.38 1.54
N ASP A 285 16.39 15.22 2.10
CA ASP A 285 17.02 13.93 1.80
C ASP A 285 16.79 13.54 0.33
N ALA A 286 15.56 13.71 -0.16
CA ALA A 286 15.22 13.50 -1.56
C ALA A 286 15.99 14.46 -2.48
N PHE A 287 16.08 15.74 -2.15
CA PHE A 287 16.88 16.70 -2.92
C PHE A 287 18.37 16.35 -2.93
N GLN A 288 18.93 15.93 -1.80
CA GLN A 288 20.33 15.53 -1.72
C GLN A 288 20.61 14.27 -2.55
N TYR A 289 19.70 13.30 -2.54
CA TYR A 289 19.83 12.09 -3.35
C TYR A 289 19.69 12.40 -4.86
N TYR A 290 18.71 13.23 -5.23
CA TYR A 290 18.56 13.73 -6.60
C TYR A 290 19.81 14.49 -7.07
N ALA A 291 20.33 15.41 -6.25
CA ALA A 291 21.52 16.18 -6.58
C ALA A 291 22.76 15.28 -6.73
N PHE A 292 22.88 14.22 -5.92
CA PHE A 292 23.91 13.22 -6.10
C PHE A 292 23.79 12.54 -7.47
N LEU A 293 22.63 11.99 -7.85
CA LEU A 293 22.46 11.34 -9.15
C LEU A 293 22.69 12.27 -10.35
N LYS A 294 22.40 13.58 -10.21
CA LYS A 294 22.70 14.60 -11.21
C LYS A 294 24.19 14.99 -11.29
N SER A 295 24.96 14.70 -10.25
CA SER A 295 26.39 15.03 -10.18
C SER A 295 27.25 14.06 -11.01
N PRO A 296 28.45 14.46 -11.45
CA PRO A 296 29.40 13.55 -12.11
C PRO A 296 29.68 12.28 -11.32
N GLU A 297 29.69 12.36 -9.99
CA GLU A 297 29.94 11.26 -9.07
C GLU A 297 28.77 10.29 -8.99
N GLY A 298 27.53 10.76 -9.15
CA GLY A 298 26.32 9.92 -9.16
C GLY A 298 25.86 9.50 -10.55
N GLY A 299 26.68 9.71 -11.58
CA GLY A 299 26.44 9.24 -12.95
C GLY A 299 25.94 10.31 -13.93
N ALA A 300 25.72 11.55 -13.48
CA ALA A 300 25.28 12.68 -14.31
C ALA A 300 24.00 12.38 -15.11
N LEU A 301 22.97 11.86 -14.44
CA LEU A 301 21.72 11.46 -15.08
C LEU A 301 21.06 12.64 -15.83
N GLU A 302 20.59 12.36 -17.05
CA GLU A 302 19.85 13.32 -17.89
C GLU A 302 18.44 13.58 -17.35
N ASP A 303 17.87 14.75 -17.65
CA ASP A 303 16.57 15.19 -17.07
C ASP A 303 15.39 14.29 -17.45
N ASP A 304 15.48 13.58 -18.58
CA ASP A 304 14.46 12.63 -19.05
C ASP A 304 14.59 11.22 -18.43
N LYS A 305 15.66 10.99 -17.65
CA LYS A 305 15.99 9.74 -16.95
C LYS A 305 15.79 9.84 -15.43
N ILE A 306 15.45 11.01 -14.91
CA ILE A 306 15.30 11.23 -13.47
C ILE A 306 14.08 12.10 -13.16
N LYS A 307 13.23 11.67 -12.23
CA LYS A 307 12.08 12.45 -11.75
C LYS A 307 12.15 12.60 -10.25
N ILE A 308 12.01 13.84 -9.76
CA ILE A 308 11.84 14.13 -8.34
C ILE A 308 10.40 14.59 -8.06
N LEU A 309 9.79 14.06 -7.01
CA LEU A 309 8.47 14.43 -6.52
C LEU A 309 8.59 14.71 -5.02
N VAL A 310 8.36 15.96 -4.63
CA VAL A 310 8.42 16.42 -3.23
C VAL A 310 7.08 16.99 -2.78
N ASP A 311 6.68 16.64 -1.56
CA ASP A 311 5.47 17.12 -0.88
C ASP A 311 4.24 17.17 -1.79
N GLU A 312 3.74 18.36 -2.12
CA GLU A 312 2.53 18.62 -2.92
C GLU A 312 2.54 17.88 -4.28
N SER A 313 3.72 17.60 -4.84
CA SER A 313 3.86 16.83 -6.09
C SER A 313 3.93 15.31 -5.88
N ALA A 314 4.24 14.86 -4.65
CA ALA A 314 4.39 13.47 -4.23
C ALA A 314 3.06 12.82 -3.83
N VAL A 315 2.00 13.09 -4.60
CA VAL A 315 0.73 12.35 -4.50
C VAL A 315 0.87 10.97 -5.12
N LYS A 316 0.09 9.99 -4.63
CA LYS A 316 0.18 8.59 -5.06
C LYS A 316 0.19 8.44 -6.58
N ASP A 317 -0.81 9.02 -7.25
CA ASP A 317 -0.99 8.89 -8.69
C ASP A 317 0.19 9.45 -9.49
N ASN A 318 0.79 10.56 -9.03
CA ASN A 318 1.98 11.14 -9.66
C ASN A 318 3.20 10.23 -9.52
N ILE A 319 3.38 9.62 -8.35
CA ILE A 319 4.50 8.70 -8.10
C ILE A 319 4.38 7.46 -8.98
N VAL A 320 3.21 6.82 -9.01
CA VAL A 320 2.94 5.66 -9.86
C VAL A 320 3.18 6.01 -11.32
N LYS A 321 2.59 7.11 -11.80
CA LYS A 321 2.76 7.57 -13.18
C LYS A 321 4.22 7.83 -13.53
N ALA A 322 4.99 8.49 -12.66
CA ALA A 322 6.41 8.73 -12.89
C ALA A 322 7.21 7.41 -12.99
N MET A 323 6.91 6.43 -12.12
CA MET A 323 7.55 5.12 -12.18
C MET A 323 7.21 4.39 -13.48
N GLU A 324 5.94 4.37 -13.90
CA GLU A 324 5.55 3.73 -15.15
C GLU A 324 6.17 4.41 -16.37
N GLU A 325 6.16 5.75 -16.42
CA GLU A 325 6.72 6.53 -17.53
C GLU A 325 8.24 6.36 -17.67
N LEU A 326 8.98 6.26 -16.56
CA LEU A 326 10.43 6.09 -16.60
C LEU A 326 10.84 4.61 -16.69
N PHE A 327 10.32 3.76 -15.81
CA PHE A 327 10.84 2.40 -15.67
C PHE A 327 10.45 1.49 -16.84
N TYR A 328 9.37 1.79 -17.56
CA TYR A 328 8.98 1.00 -18.74
C TYR A 328 9.77 1.36 -20.00
N LYS A 329 10.59 2.42 -19.97
CA LYS A 329 11.55 2.73 -21.03
C LYS A 329 12.78 1.80 -20.99
N ALA A 330 13.09 1.28 -19.80
CA ALA A 330 14.29 0.49 -19.56
C ALA A 330 14.28 -0.83 -20.34
N ASP A 331 15.44 -1.23 -20.85
CA ASP A 331 15.71 -2.56 -21.39
C ASP A 331 16.44 -3.46 -20.37
N GLU A 332 16.83 -4.67 -20.76
CA GLU A 332 17.44 -5.65 -19.84
C GLU A 332 18.80 -5.24 -19.26
N ASN A 333 19.53 -4.33 -19.90
CA ASN A 333 20.83 -3.86 -19.46
C ASN A 333 20.74 -2.69 -18.48
N ASP A 334 19.58 -2.03 -18.43
CA ASP A 334 19.36 -0.81 -17.65
C ASP A 334 19.08 -1.09 -16.16
N VAL A 335 19.20 -0.03 -15.36
CA VAL A 335 18.86 -0.02 -13.93
C VAL A 335 17.66 0.89 -13.71
N VAL A 336 16.67 0.40 -12.97
CA VAL A 336 15.57 1.25 -12.47
C VAL A 336 15.68 1.41 -10.96
N MET A 337 15.48 2.64 -10.50
CA MET A 337 15.71 3.02 -9.11
C MET A 337 14.55 3.84 -8.55
N LEU A 338 13.99 3.38 -7.43
CA LEU A 338 13.10 4.16 -6.59
C LEU A 338 13.84 4.59 -5.32
N TYR A 339 13.83 5.88 -5.03
CA TYR A 339 14.21 6.41 -3.73
C TYR A 339 12.99 7.02 -3.06
N PHE A 340 12.72 6.66 -1.81
CA PHE A 340 11.61 7.21 -1.04
C PHE A 340 12.08 7.65 0.35
N SER A 341 11.88 8.92 0.70
CA SER A 341 12.03 9.42 2.06
C SER A 341 10.69 9.97 2.57
N GLY A 342 10.24 9.48 3.72
CA GLY A 342 8.91 9.82 4.23
C GLY A 342 8.41 8.84 5.30
N HIS A 343 7.12 8.93 5.64
CA HIS A 343 6.47 7.94 6.49
C HIS A 343 6.21 6.62 5.76
N GLY A 344 6.26 5.55 6.53
CA GLY A 344 5.85 4.21 6.12
C GLY A 344 4.96 3.58 7.19
N ILE A 345 4.05 2.71 6.74
CA ILE A 345 3.27 1.80 7.59
C ILE A 345 3.43 0.38 7.05
N ASN A 346 2.85 -0.61 7.72
CA ASN A 346 3.08 -2.02 7.41
C ASN A 346 2.70 -2.33 5.95
N GLY A 347 3.71 -2.72 5.16
CA GLY A 347 3.55 -3.07 3.75
C GLY A 347 3.44 -1.90 2.78
N SER A 348 3.69 -0.64 3.19
CA SER A 348 3.51 0.50 2.29
C SER A 348 4.26 1.78 2.68
N PHE A 349 4.65 2.56 1.67
CA PHE A 349 5.07 3.95 1.83
C PHE A 349 3.88 4.90 1.75
N LEU A 350 3.98 6.06 2.40
CA LEU A 350 2.90 7.04 2.49
C LEU A 350 3.18 8.27 1.61
N PRO A 351 2.51 8.40 0.46
CA PRO A 351 2.45 9.64 -0.32
C PRO A 351 1.90 10.81 0.50
N ILE A 352 2.04 12.04 -0.01
CA ILE A 352 1.56 13.25 0.67
C ILE A 352 0.04 13.22 0.92
N ASP A 353 -0.73 12.65 -0.01
CA ASP A 353 -2.18 12.52 0.01
C ASP A 353 -2.65 11.26 0.75
N SER A 354 -1.74 10.67 1.54
CA SER A 354 -2.05 9.46 2.27
C SER A 354 -3.05 9.70 3.39
N ASP A 355 -4.10 8.90 3.41
CA ASP A 355 -5.05 8.79 4.51
C ASP A 355 -4.65 7.67 5.50
N GLY A 356 -3.51 7.01 5.28
CA GLY A 356 -3.08 5.83 6.01
C GLY A 356 -3.82 4.54 5.65
N TYR A 357 -4.69 4.57 4.64
CA TYR A 357 -5.58 3.48 4.30
C TYR A 357 -5.57 3.17 2.80
N LYS A 358 -6.20 4.03 1.97
CA LYS A 358 -6.40 3.80 0.54
C LYS A 358 -5.24 4.38 -0.26
N ASN A 359 -4.84 5.60 0.08
CA ASN A 359 -3.83 6.35 -0.64
C ASN A 359 -2.45 6.01 -0.08
N ARG A 360 -1.98 4.81 -0.38
CA ARG A 360 -0.66 4.32 0.03
C ARG A 360 0.01 3.59 -1.12
N LEU A 361 1.33 3.67 -1.19
CA LEU A 361 2.14 2.91 -2.12
C LEU A 361 2.46 1.56 -1.48
N THR A 362 1.63 0.55 -1.78
CA THR A 362 1.83 -0.78 -1.22
C THR A 362 3.03 -1.47 -1.85
N TYR A 363 3.70 -2.35 -1.11
CA TYR A 363 4.84 -3.10 -1.65
C TYR A 363 4.44 -4.02 -2.80
N ASP A 364 3.21 -4.54 -2.82
CA ASP A 364 2.72 -5.35 -3.94
C ASP A 364 2.58 -4.50 -5.20
N GLU A 365 2.05 -3.28 -5.08
CA GLU A 365 1.97 -2.32 -6.18
C GLU A 365 3.35 -1.92 -6.69
N LEU A 366 4.29 -1.63 -5.79
CA LEU A 366 5.68 -1.34 -6.15
C LEU A 366 6.36 -2.54 -6.85
N LYS A 367 6.15 -3.76 -6.36
CA LYS A 367 6.65 -4.99 -6.99
C LYS A 367 6.05 -5.21 -8.36
N THR A 368 4.77 -4.92 -8.56
CA THR A 368 4.12 -5.00 -9.88
C THR A 368 4.74 -4.01 -10.85
N ILE A 369 4.87 -2.73 -10.47
CA ILE A 369 5.46 -1.70 -11.34
C ILE A 369 6.92 -2.05 -11.65
N LEU A 370 7.73 -2.40 -10.64
CA LEU A 370 9.11 -2.81 -10.85
C LEU A 370 9.17 -4.06 -11.73
N GLY A 371 8.36 -5.09 -11.44
CA GLY A 371 8.32 -6.35 -12.20
C GLY A 371 7.90 -6.21 -13.66
N ASN A 372 7.10 -5.20 -14.00
CA ASN A 372 6.71 -4.88 -15.38
C ASN A 372 7.84 -4.19 -16.17
N SER A 373 8.86 -3.64 -15.51
CA SER A 373 10.06 -3.13 -16.17
C SER A 373 10.95 -4.26 -16.67
N LYS A 374 11.50 -4.08 -17.88
CA LYS A 374 12.44 -5.04 -18.48
C LYS A 374 13.84 -4.99 -17.87
N ALA A 375 14.16 -3.92 -17.14
CA ALA A 375 15.43 -3.78 -16.40
C ALA A 375 15.72 -5.01 -15.55
N LYS A 376 16.86 -5.67 -15.75
CA LYS A 376 17.24 -6.78 -14.87
C LYS A 376 17.45 -6.28 -13.45
N GLN A 377 18.07 -5.12 -13.29
CA GLN A 377 18.44 -4.57 -11.99
C GLN A 377 17.41 -3.53 -11.52
N LYS A 378 16.82 -3.79 -10.36
CA LYS A 378 15.76 -2.96 -9.77
C LYS A 378 16.14 -2.66 -8.32
N VAL A 379 16.26 -1.38 -7.97
CA VAL A 379 16.67 -0.94 -6.63
C VAL A 379 15.60 -0.06 -6.03
N CYS A 380 15.18 -0.36 -4.81
CA CYS A 380 14.34 0.50 -3.99
C CYS A 380 15.09 0.86 -2.71
N LEU A 381 15.37 2.14 -2.51
CA LEU A 381 15.98 2.67 -1.29
C LEU A 381 14.92 3.46 -0.53
N ALA A 382 14.67 3.13 0.73
CA ALA A 382 13.62 3.80 1.50
C ALA A 382 14.09 4.27 2.88
N ASP A 383 14.15 5.59 3.05
CA ASP A 383 14.22 6.26 4.35
C ASP A 383 12.81 6.44 4.93
N ALA A 384 12.15 5.30 5.16
CA ALA A 384 10.82 5.24 5.75
C ALA A 384 10.74 4.10 6.76
N CYS A 385 9.89 4.24 7.77
CA CYS A 385 9.67 3.21 8.79
C CYS A 385 9.15 1.92 8.16
N PHE A 386 9.81 0.81 8.44
CA PHE A 386 9.36 -0.52 8.04
C PHE A 386 8.49 -1.07 9.17
N SER A 387 7.22 -1.43 8.93
CA SER A 387 6.39 -2.12 9.95
C SER A 387 5.78 -3.45 9.50
N GLY A 388 6.30 -4.02 8.40
CA GLY A 388 6.06 -5.43 8.06
C GLY A 388 6.06 -5.77 6.56
N SER A 389 6.44 -7.01 6.28
CA SER A 389 6.37 -7.75 5.00
C SER A 389 7.42 -7.45 3.91
N LEU A 390 8.61 -8.06 4.04
CA LEU A 390 9.37 -8.52 2.87
C LEU A 390 10.12 -9.86 3.06
N LEU A 391 10.03 -10.48 4.25
CA LEU A 391 10.86 -11.64 4.65
C LEU A 391 10.23 -13.03 4.41
N ALA A 392 9.11 -13.12 3.68
CA ALA A 392 8.46 -14.40 3.37
C ALA A 392 8.88 -15.02 2.03
N MET A 393 10.16 -14.92 1.63
CA MET A 393 10.68 -15.66 0.46
C MET A 393 12.10 -16.15 0.72
N LYS A 394 12.23 -17.41 1.16
CA LYS A 394 13.49 -18.12 1.25
C LYS A 394 13.33 -19.50 0.59
N SER A 395 14.00 -19.70 -0.54
CA SER A 395 14.37 -21.01 -1.13
C SER A 395 15.40 -20.73 -2.23
N ALA A 396 16.55 -21.38 -2.44
CA ALA A 396 17.33 -22.42 -1.77
C ALA A 396 18.78 -22.31 -2.36
N TYR A 397 19.75 -23.05 -1.82
CA TYR A 397 21.21 -22.91 -1.99
C TYR A 397 21.81 -23.81 -3.11
N SER A 398 22.86 -23.40 -3.85
CA SER A 398 24.07 -24.22 -4.15
C SER A 398 25.23 -23.53 -4.95
N GLN A 399 26.43 -23.66 -4.36
CA GLN A 399 27.86 -23.69 -4.79
C GLN A 399 28.40 -23.40 -6.23
N SER A 400 29.29 -22.37 -6.27
CA SER A 400 30.74 -22.33 -6.64
C SER A 400 31.31 -22.50 -8.08
N LEU A 401 31.88 -21.40 -8.57
CA LEU A 401 33.25 -21.21 -9.13
C LEU A 401 33.68 -21.68 -10.54
N ASN A 402 32.76 -22.06 -11.42
CA ASN A 402 32.88 -21.68 -12.85
C ASN A 402 32.05 -20.42 -13.19
N LEU A 403 31.41 -19.86 -12.16
CA LEU A 403 30.34 -18.87 -12.14
C LEU A 403 30.80 -17.41 -12.32
N PHE A 404 32.10 -17.12 -12.38
CA PHE A 404 32.59 -15.74 -12.33
C PHE A 404 32.51 -15.00 -13.68
N TYR A 405 32.91 -15.62 -14.80
CA TYR A 405 32.76 -15.01 -16.12
C TYR A 405 31.34 -15.16 -16.69
N THR A 406 30.60 -16.11 -16.15
CA THR A 406 29.16 -16.23 -16.31
C THR A 406 28.42 -15.18 -15.47
N SER A 407 28.86 -14.82 -14.25
CA SER A 407 28.16 -13.85 -13.36
C SER A 407 28.02 -12.42 -13.90
N LEU A 408 28.83 -12.02 -14.88
CA LEU A 408 28.66 -10.73 -15.58
C LEU A 408 27.57 -10.77 -16.67
N ARG A 409 27.26 -11.95 -17.23
CA ARG A 409 26.15 -12.19 -18.19
C ARG A 409 24.93 -12.88 -17.57
N GLU A 410 25.11 -13.48 -16.39
CA GLU A 410 24.15 -14.29 -15.62
C GLU A 410 23.73 -13.63 -14.30
N SER A 411 24.08 -12.37 -14.03
CA SER A 411 23.37 -11.65 -12.97
C SER A 411 21.87 -11.85 -13.25
N ALA A 412 21.17 -12.53 -12.33
CA ALA A 412 19.75 -12.81 -12.50
C ALA A 412 18.92 -11.50 -12.49
N GLY A 413 19.60 -10.36 -12.35
CA GLY A 413 18.99 -9.14 -11.91
C GLY A 413 18.37 -9.37 -10.55
N GLY A 414 17.31 -8.64 -10.28
CA GLY A 414 16.52 -8.81 -9.10
C GLY A 414 16.06 -7.48 -8.55
N THR A 415 15.23 -7.57 -7.53
CA THR A 415 14.66 -6.41 -6.85
C THR A 415 15.21 -6.38 -5.44
N ALA A 416 16.09 -5.42 -5.17
CA ALA A 416 16.62 -5.16 -3.84
C ALA A 416 15.83 -4.01 -3.20
N PHE A 417 15.30 -4.25 -2.00
CA PHE A 417 14.72 -3.22 -1.14
C PHE A 417 15.66 -3.00 0.04
N LEU A 418 16.36 -1.85 0.04
CA LEU A 418 17.19 -1.41 1.15
C LEU A 418 16.41 -0.39 1.96
N LEU A 419 16.13 -0.73 3.21
CA LEU A 419 15.19 -0.02 4.07
C LEU A 419 15.90 0.48 5.33
N SER A 420 15.46 1.63 5.81
CA SER A 420 16.13 2.37 6.88
C SER A 420 16.07 1.72 8.27
N SER A 421 15.05 0.92 8.57
CA SER A 421 14.83 0.35 9.91
C SER A 421 14.22 -1.06 9.88
N LYS A 422 14.23 -1.76 11.01
CA LYS A 422 13.44 -2.99 11.26
C LYS A 422 11.97 -2.69 11.55
N GLN A 423 11.16 -3.76 11.58
CA GLN A 423 9.69 -3.74 11.72
C GLN A 423 9.17 -2.93 12.94
N GLU A 424 9.96 -2.82 14.01
CA GLU A 424 9.60 -2.19 15.28
C GLU A 424 10.38 -0.88 15.55
N GLU A 425 11.25 -0.48 14.63
CA GLU A 425 12.18 0.64 14.78
C GLU A 425 11.76 1.85 13.93
N VAL A 426 11.97 3.04 14.48
CA VAL A 426 11.63 4.31 13.81
C VAL A 426 12.85 4.77 13.02
N SER A 427 12.65 5.27 11.80
CA SER A 427 13.75 5.96 11.09
C SER A 427 14.06 7.30 11.78
N LEU A 428 15.34 7.56 12.04
CA LEU A 428 15.78 8.74 12.79
C LEU A 428 16.30 9.85 11.88
N GLU A 429 15.79 11.06 12.13
CA GLU A 429 16.32 12.31 11.58
C GLU A 429 17.34 12.91 12.56
N SER A 430 18.60 13.05 12.15
CA SER A 430 19.64 13.60 13.02
C SER A 430 19.70 15.12 12.92
N GLN A 431 19.48 15.83 14.03
CA GLN A 431 19.67 17.28 14.08
C GLN A 431 21.14 17.69 13.85
N GLY A 432 22.09 16.85 14.27
CA GLY A 432 23.53 17.11 14.07
C GLY A 432 23.97 16.96 12.62
N LEU A 433 23.35 16.06 11.86
CA LEU A 433 23.62 15.88 10.42
C LEU A 433 22.73 16.75 9.53
N ARG A 434 21.64 17.31 10.09
CA ARG A 434 20.56 18.00 9.36
C ARG A 434 20.03 17.15 8.18
N GLN A 435 19.91 15.84 8.41
CA GLN A 435 19.59 14.84 7.39
C GLN A 435 18.99 13.58 8.05
N GLY A 436 18.21 12.79 7.29
CA GLY A 436 17.88 11.41 7.64
C GLY A 436 19.16 10.56 7.75
N LEU A 437 19.27 9.79 8.83
CA LEU A 437 20.50 9.05 9.16
C LEU A 437 20.82 7.99 8.10
N PHE A 438 19.79 7.30 7.59
CA PHE A 438 19.94 6.31 6.53
C PHE A 438 20.36 6.97 5.21
N SER A 439 19.63 8.00 4.78
CA SER A 439 19.90 8.77 3.57
C SER A 439 21.34 9.29 3.51
N HIS A 440 21.83 9.79 4.64
CA HIS A 440 23.20 10.26 4.80
C HIS A 440 24.25 9.20 4.45
N TYR A 441 24.13 8.02 5.05
CA TYR A 441 25.10 6.94 4.85
C TYR A 441 24.92 6.23 3.50
N VAL A 442 23.72 6.21 2.94
CA VAL A 442 23.51 5.76 1.55
C VAL A 442 24.31 6.62 0.58
N ILE A 443 24.17 7.95 0.64
CA ILE A 443 24.89 8.86 -0.26
C ILE A 443 26.41 8.75 -0.06
N LYS A 444 26.89 8.71 1.20
CA LYS A 444 28.32 8.53 1.48
C LYS A 444 28.85 7.20 0.96
N GLY A 445 28.10 6.12 1.13
CA GLY A 445 28.44 4.80 0.64
C GLY A 445 28.59 4.79 -0.88
N LEU A 446 27.61 5.34 -1.60
CA LEU A 446 27.60 5.45 -3.05
C LEU A 446 28.71 6.36 -3.61
N LYS A 447 29.15 7.37 -2.85
CA LYS A 447 30.34 8.19 -3.18
C LYS A 447 31.66 7.44 -3.01
N GLY A 448 31.64 6.19 -2.57
CA GLY A 448 32.79 5.29 -2.49
C GLY A 448 33.20 4.88 -1.09
N ALA A 449 32.57 5.39 -0.03
CA ALA A 449 32.87 4.92 1.32
C ALA A 449 32.48 3.44 1.54
N ALA A 450 31.59 2.91 0.71
CA ALA A 450 31.21 1.51 0.71
C ALA A 450 32.11 0.62 -0.18
N ASP A 451 32.97 1.19 -1.03
CA ASP A 451 33.88 0.42 -1.90
C ASP A 451 35.07 -0.13 -1.08
N VAL A 452 34.81 -1.20 -0.33
CA VAL A 452 35.78 -1.82 0.57
C VAL A 452 36.93 -2.46 -0.22
N ASN A 453 36.62 -3.03 -1.38
CA ASN A 453 37.60 -3.77 -2.18
C ASN A 453 38.40 -2.86 -3.14
N LYS A 454 38.00 -1.58 -3.27
CA LYS A 454 38.64 -0.53 -4.07
C LYS A 454 38.65 -0.80 -5.58
N ASN A 455 37.66 -1.54 -6.08
CA ASN A 455 37.51 -1.83 -7.51
C ASN A 455 36.73 -0.76 -8.26
N LYS A 456 36.38 0.35 -7.60
CA LYS A 456 35.59 1.47 -8.13
C LYS A 456 34.12 1.17 -8.37
N ILE A 457 33.62 0.03 -7.91
CA ILE A 457 32.21 -0.37 -8.04
C ILE A 457 31.68 -0.62 -6.64
N VAL A 458 30.57 0.06 -6.30
CA VAL A 458 29.83 -0.24 -5.09
C VAL A 458 28.73 -1.23 -5.43
N THR A 459 28.79 -2.44 -4.86
CA THR A 459 27.71 -3.43 -4.95
C THR A 459 26.60 -3.18 -3.93
N ILE A 460 25.40 -3.74 -4.15
CA ILE A 460 24.30 -3.62 -3.18
C ILE A 460 24.69 -4.19 -1.81
N LYS A 461 25.49 -5.26 -1.78
CA LYS A 461 25.98 -5.85 -0.52
C LYS A 461 26.94 -4.92 0.19
N GLU A 462 27.90 -4.34 -0.52
CA GLU A 462 28.84 -3.37 0.06
C GLU A 462 28.12 -2.14 0.60
N LEU A 463 27.17 -1.62 -0.17
CA LEU A 463 26.34 -0.50 0.28
C LEU A 463 25.56 -0.87 1.55
N TYR A 464 24.89 -2.03 1.56
CA TYR A 464 24.15 -2.49 2.74
C TYR A 464 25.05 -2.65 3.95
N ASP A 465 26.19 -3.34 3.82
CA ASP A 465 27.11 -3.58 4.93
C ASP A 465 27.64 -2.25 5.50
N TYR A 466 28.00 -1.30 4.63
CA TYR A 466 28.43 0.04 5.04
C TYR A 466 27.32 0.80 5.77
N VAL A 467 26.14 0.89 5.18
CA VAL A 467 24.99 1.61 5.75
C VAL A 467 24.56 0.97 7.08
N TYR A 468 24.46 -0.35 7.12
CA TYR A 468 24.09 -1.10 8.32
C TYR A 468 25.01 -0.79 9.50
N GLN A 469 26.33 -0.87 9.30
CA GLN A 469 27.30 -0.62 10.37
C GLN A 469 27.22 0.83 10.87
N ASN A 470 27.26 1.79 9.95
CA ASN A 470 27.34 3.20 10.31
C ASN A 470 26.04 3.74 10.93
N VAL A 471 24.88 3.35 10.40
CA VAL A 471 23.57 3.74 10.98
C VAL A 471 23.41 3.13 12.36
N LYS A 472 23.78 1.87 12.55
CA LYS A 472 23.69 1.20 13.85
C LYS A 472 24.64 1.81 14.87
N GLU A 473 25.88 2.13 14.49
CA GLU A 473 26.85 2.79 15.35
C GLU A 473 26.38 4.18 15.77
N TYR A 474 25.98 5.01 14.80
CA TYR A 474 25.58 6.39 15.06
C TYR A 474 24.29 6.46 15.90
N SER A 475 23.31 5.61 15.59
CA SER A 475 22.04 5.53 16.34
C SER A 475 22.13 4.76 17.66
N GLN A 476 23.30 4.21 18.01
CA GLN A 476 23.47 3.31 19.16
C GLN A 476 22.49 2.12 19.13
N SER A 477 22.30 1.54 17.94
CA SER A 477 21.36 0.45 17.64
C SER A 477 19.87 0.80 17.78
N ALA A 478 19.50 2.08 17.88
CA ALA A 478 18.10 2.50 17.84
C ALA A 478 17.48 2.37 16.44
N GLN A 479 18.31 2.35 15.40
CA GLN A 479 17.92 2.14 14.02
C GLN A 479 18.83 1.08 13.37
N THR A 480 18.21 0.06 12.79
CA THR A 480 18.89 -1.05 12.13
C THR A 480 18.40 -1.16 10.68
N PRO A 481 19.20 -0.76 9.69
CA PRO A 481 18.85 -0.95 8.28
C PRO A 481 18.58 -2.42 7.95
N THR A 482 17.68 -2.66 7.00
CA THR A 482 17.36 -4.00 6.52
C THR A 482 17.44 -4.05 5.00
N ILE A 483 17.78 -5.21 4.46
CA ILE A 483 17.73 -5.48 3.03
C ILE A 483 16.88 -6.70 2.78
N ALA A 484 16.06 -6.68 1.73
CA ALA A 484 15.22 -7.80 1.37
C ALA A 484 14.89 -7.82 -0.14
N GLY A 485 14.34 -8.94 -0.60
CA GLY A 485 13.96 -9.18 -1.99
C GLY A 485 14.74 -10.34 -2.60
N ASN A 486 14.46 -10.66 -3.86
CA ASN A 486 15.26 -11.60 -4.63
C ASN A 486 16.22 -10.79 -5.49
N TYR A 487 17.50 -10.76 -5.11
CA TYR A 487 18.53 -9.95 -5.74
C TYR A 487 19.89 -10.65 -5.69
N ASP A 488 20.74 -10.29 -6.66
CA ASP A 488 22.15 -10.65 -6.67
C ASP A 488 22.93 -9.72 -5.72
N PRO A 489 23.59 -10.23 -4.65
CA PRO A 489 24.38 -9.40 -3.74
C PRO A 489 25.50 -8.60 -4.41
N ASN A 490 25.96 -9.03 -5.59
CA ASN A 490 27.01 -8.36 -6.35
C ASN A 490 26.47 -7.37 -7.38
N MET A 491 25.16 -7.13 -7.46
CA MET A 491 24.62 -6.16 -8.41
C MET A 491 25.22 -4.76 -8.13
N PRO A 492 25.75 -4.08 -9.16
CA PRO A 492 26.33 -2.76 -9.02
C PRO A 492 25.24 -1.71 -8.75
N VAL A 493 25.48 -0.82 -7.78
CA VAL A 493 24.56 0.27 -7.42
C VAL A 493 25.24 1.64 -7.39
N GLY A 494 26.56 1.69 -7.54
CA GLY A 494 27.33 2.92 -7.64
C GLY A 494 28.67 2.70 -8.34
N ASN A 495 29.20 3.78 -8.91
CA ASN A 495 30.53 3.80 -9.53
C ASN A 495 31.34 4.92 -8.86
N VAL A 496 32.52 4.59 -8.34
CA VAL A 496 33.41 5.50 -7.64
C VAL A 496 34.43 6.03 -8.65
N ARG A 497 34.29 7.30 -9.04
CA ARG A 497 35.17 7.90 -10.04
C ARG A 497 36.52 8.29 -9.47
#